data_AF-A0A3D1H2U6-F1
#
_entry.id   AF-A0A3D1H2U6-F1
#
_cell.length_a   1.000
_cell.length_b   1.000
_cell.length_c   1.000
_cell.angle_alpha   90.00
_cell.angle_beta   90.00
_cell.angle_gamma   90.00
#
_symmetry.space_group_name_H-M   'P 1'
#
loop_
_entity.id
_entity.type
_entity.pdbx_description
1 polymer ?
#
loop_
_entity_poly.entity_id
_entity_poly.type
_entity_poly.pdbx_seq_one_letter_code
_entity_poly.pdbx_strand_id
1 'polypeptide(L)'
;MFQTIFTQSIENKRIISISMYGETSSWIGFVIAVNEELVTMEHLSKYGRYDGIVTLKIVDIERLDIDDEICRSIHFLYHNKAELERLSKTYENRERNTGDFLAVLSECKEKNLICSVDTKELYLACFVIDVNFEEIHFLAIDEYGQKDGECFVKMEDINYV
;
A
#
# COMPACT_ATOMS: atom_id res chain seq x y z
N MET A 1 6.01 -9.48 27.88
CA MET A 1 6.29 -9.78 26.45
C MET A 1 6.22 -8.51 25.60
N PHE A 2 5.12 -7.74 25.66
CA PHE A 2 5.02 -6.44 24.96
C PHE A 2 6.12 -5.43 25.31
N GLN A 3 6.52 -5.32 26.58
CA GLN A 3 7.60 -4.42 27.01
C GLN A 3 8.90 -4.59 26.22
N THR A 4 9.30 -5.84 25.99
CA THR A 4 10.50 -6.18 25.23
C THR A 4 10.36 -5.73 23.78
N ILE A 5 9.20 -5.96 23.17
CA ILE A 5 8.90 -5.53 21.80
C ILE A 5 8.95 -4.00 21.67
N PHE A 6 8.34 -3.25 22.60
CA PHE A 6 8.39 -1.78 22.56
C PHE A 6 9.81 -1.26 22.71
N THR A 7 10.59 -1.82 23.64
CA THR A 7 12.00 -1.45 23.83
C THR A 7 12.81 -1.71 22.56
N GLN A 8 12.68 -2.90 21.97
CA GLN A 8 13.33 -3.25 20.70
C GLN A 8 12.88 -2.36 19.54
N SER A 9 11.61 -1.94 19.53
CA SER A 9 11.06 -1.09 18.47
C SER A 9 11.64 0.33 18.55
N ILE A 10 11.86 0.86 19.77
CA ILE A 10 12.56 2.13 19.98
C ILE A 10 14.00 2.01 19.46
N GLU A 11 14.75 1.00 19.91
CA GLU A 11 16.17 0.81 19.58
C GLU A 11 16.40 0.65 18.08
N ASN A 12 15.54 -0.11 17.41
CA ASN A 12 15.68 -0.43 15.99
C ASN A 12 14.86 0.48 15.08
N LYS A 13 14.15 1.48 15.63
CA LYS A 13 13.21 2.35 14.91
C LYS A 13 12.23 1.56 14.03
N ARG A 14 11.66 0.50 14.59
CA ARG A 14 10.68 -0.33 13.87
C ARG A 14 9.31 0.31 13.95
N ILE A 15 8.61 0.27 12.82
CA ILE A 15 7.18 0.55 12.79
C ILE A 15 6.45 -0.60 13.50
N ILE A 16 5.42 -0.28 14.27
CA ILE A 16 4.55 -1.26 14.90
C ILE A 16 3.09 -0.89 14.65
N SER A 17 2.23 -1.89 14.62
CA SER A 17 0.78 -1.75 14.67
C SER A 17 0.27 -2.23 16.03
N ILE A 18 -0.56 -1.42 16.69
CA ILE A 18 -1.16 -1.71 18.00
C ILE A 18 -2.68 -1.78 17.84
N SER A 19 -3.25 -2.96 18.03
CA SER A 19 -4.70 -3.15 18.10
C SER A 19 -5.15 -3.09 19.57
N MET A 20 -6.17 -2.29 19.84
CA MET A 20 -6.74 -2.09 21.18
C MET A 20 -8.04 -2.90 21.31
N TYR A 21 -8.32 -3.43 22.50
CA TYR A 21 -9.58 -4.11 22.74
C TYR A 21 -10.78 -3.18 22.49
N GLY A 22 -11.73 -3.66 21.67
CA GLY A 22 -12.95 -2.92 21.36
C GLY A 22 -12.80 -1.85 20.27
N GLU A 23 -11.61 -1.70 19.68
CA GLU A 23 -11.38 -0.85 18.52
C GLU A 23 -11.31 -1.69 17.23
N THR A 24 -11.78 -1.13 16.11
CA THR A 24 -11.71 -1.79 14.80
C THR A 24 -10.47 -1.42 14.01
N SER A 25 -9.81 -0.32 14.37
CA SER A 25 -8.60 0.19 13.73
C SER A 25 -7.39 -0.03 14.64
N SER A 26 -6.21 -0.10 14.04
CA SER A 26 -4.94 -0.19 14.79
C SER A 26 -4.16 1.12 14.71
N TRP A 27 -3.40 1.41 15.76
CA TRP A 27 -2.47 2.53 15.83
C TRP A 27 -1.13 2.13 15.24
N ILE A 28 -0.69 2.82 14.20
CA ILE A 28 0.52 2.42 13.45
C ILE A 28 1.56 3.53 13.50
N GLY A 29 2.83 3.19 13.72
CA GLY A 29 3.90 4.17 13.79
C GLY A 29 5.09 3.75 14.64
N PHE A 30 5.83 4.72 15.17
CA PHE A 30 7.09 4.48 15.88
C PHE A 30 6.95 4.71 17.38
N VAL A 31 7.32 3.72 18.18
CA VAL A 31 7.37 3.89 19.64
C VAL A 31 8.47 4.90 19.98
N ILE A 32 8.12 5.88 20.81
CA ILE A 32 9.06 6.90 21.30
C ILE A 32 9.29 6.83 22.80
N ALA A 33 8.36 6.25 23.57
CA ALA A 33 8.54 6.01 24.99
C ALA A 33 7.69 4.83 25.46
N VAL A 34 8.17 4.13 26.50
CA VAL A 34 7.42 3.05 27.15
C VAL A 34 7.79 3.01 28.64
N ASN A 35 6.80 2.79 29.50
CA ASN A 35 6.99 2.45 30.91
C ASN A 35 6.13 1.22 31.25
N GLU A 36 5.96 0.89 32.53
CA GLU A 36 5.24 -0.33 32.95
C GLU A 36 3.74 -0.33 32.59
N GLU A 37 3.14 0.86 32.42
CA GLU A 37 1.69 1.01 32.22
C GLU A 37 1.32 1.56 30.85
N LEU A 38 2.20 2.36 30.25
CA LEU A 38 1.92 3.18 29.08
C LEU A 38 2.96 2.97 27.99
N VAL A 39 2.49 3.04 26.75
CA VAL A 39 3.31 3.18 25.55
C VAL A 39 2.91 4.46 24.81
N THR A 40 3.90 5.22 24.38
CA THR A 40 3.71 6.43 23.57
C THR A 40 4.40 6.24 22.23
N MET A 41 3.69 6.58 21.15
CA MET A 41 4.18 6.46 19.79
C MET A 41 3.88 7.70 18.95
N GLU A 42 4.78 8.00 18.02
CA GLU A 42 4.48 8.85 16.86
C GLU A 42 3.59 8.06 15.92
N HIS A 43 2.36 8.53 15.75
CA HIS A 43 1.37 7.89 14.90
C HIS A 43 1.57 8.30 13.44
N LEU A 44 1.39 7.35 12.53
CA LEU A 44 1.41 7.56 11.09
C LEU A 44 0.03 7.26 10.52
N SER A 45 -0.48 8.19 9.71
CA SER A 45 -1.66 7.95 8.88
C SER A 45 -1.41 6.80 7.88
N LYS A 46 -2.49 6.24 7.34
CA LYS A 46 -2.46 5.25 6.25
C LYS A 46 -1.68 5.68 4.99
N TYR A 47 -1.36 6.97 4.86
CA TYR A 47 -0.57 7.53 3.77
C TYR A 47 0.92 7.69 4.11
N GLY A 48 1.40 7.11 5.22
CA GLY A 48 2.79 7.23 5.67
C GLY A 48 3.16 8.63 6.15
N ARG A 49 2.18 9.46 6.54
CA ARG A 49 2.43 10.82 7.05
C ARG A 49 2.27 10.86 8.56
N TYR A 50 3.15 11.61 9.23
CA TYR A 50 3.00 11.94 10.64
C TYR A 50 1.59 12.46 10.93
N ASP A 51 0.96 11.86 11.93
CA ASP A 51 -0.43 12.09 12.33
C ASP A 51 -0.54 12.17 13.86
N GLY A 52 0.39 12.90 14.47
CA GLY A 52 0.39 13.20 15.89
C GLY A 52 1.09 12.16 16.76
N ILE A 53 0.90 12.31 18.07
CA ILE A 53 1.43 11.43 19.11
C ILE A 53 0.24 10.83 19.84
N VAL A 54 0.28 9.53 20.10
CA VAL A 54 -0.72 8.82 20.89
C VAL A 54 -0.05 8.13 22.06
N THR A 55 -0.74 8.11 23.22
CA THR A 55 -0.32 7.35 24.40
C THR A 55 -1.43 6.39 24.77
N LEU A 56 -1.09 5.11 24.89
CA LEU A 56 -2.00 4.00 25.08
C LEU A 56 -1.64 3.25 26.36
N LYS A 57 -2.64 2.69 27.03
CA LYS A 57 -2.44 1.80 28.16
C LYS A 57 -2.09 0.42 27.67
N ILE A 58 -1.00 -0.15 28.19
CA ILE A 58 -0.52 -1.47 27.79
C ILE A 58 -1.55 -2.57 28.13
N VAL A 59 -2.31 -2.41 29.22
CA VAL A 59 -3.35 -3.36 29.63
C VAL A 59 -4.52 -3.44 28.64
N ASP A 60 -4.74 -2.40 27.84
CA ASP A 60 -5.84 -2.33 26.87
C ASP A 60 -5.42 -2.82 25.46
N ILE A 61 -4.16 -3.26 25.30
CA ILE A 61 -3.62 -3.76 24.03
C ILE A 61 -4.03 -5.21 23.83
N GLU A 62 -4.70 -5.47 22.71
CA GLU A 62 -5.09 -6.82 22.28
C GLU A 62 -3.95 -7.51 21.52
N ARG A 63 -3.34 -6.80 20.57
CA ARG A 63 -2.36 -7.37 19.64
C ARG A 63 -1.32 -6.34 19.23
N LEU A 64 -0.10 -6.83 19.01
CA LEU A 64 0.98 -6.10 18.36
C LEU A 64 1.35 -6.83 17.08
N ASP A 65 1.33 -6.12 15.95
CA ASP A 65 1.85 -6.63 14.67
C ASP A 65 3.14 -5.86 14.32
N ILE A 66 4.15 -6.61 13.88
CA ILE A 66 5.48 -6.09 13.54
C ILE A 66 5.82 -6.63 12.16
N ASP A 67 6.30 -5.76 11.28
CA ASP A 67 6.70 -6.11 9.92
C ASP A 67 5.62 -6.85 9.13
N ASP A 68 4.32 -6.64 9.44
CA ASP A 68 3.21 -7.14 8.63
C ASP A 68 3.05 -6.33 7.32
N GLU A 69 2.11 -6.72 6.48
CA GLU A 69 1.88 -6.09 5.16
C GLU A 69 1.56 -4.60 5.28
N ILE A 70 0.75 -4.23 6.27
CA ILE A 70 0.34 -2.85 6.52
C ILE A 70 1.55 -2.03 7.04
N CYS A 71 2.27 -2.55 8.02
CA CYS A 71 3.49 -1.95 8.56
C CYS A 71 4.51 -1.70 7.46
N ARG A 72 4.80 -2.70 6.61
CA ARG A 72 5.74 -2.56 5.49
C ARG A 72 5.27 -1.51 4.49
N SER A 73 3.98 -1.47 4.17
CA SER A 73 3.39 -0.51 3.24
C SER A 73 3.50 0.93 3.78
N ILE A 74 3.08 1.18 5.02
CA ILE A 74 3.14 2.51 5.64
C ILE A 74 4.59 2.96 5.83
N HIS A 75 5.48 2.04 6.22
CA HIS A 75 6.91 2.31 6.34
C HIS A 75 7.54 2.70 5.00
N PHE A 76 7.18 2.02 3.91
CA PHE A 76 7.59 2.38 2.56
C PHE A 76 7.11 3.79 2.20
N LEU A 77 5.83 4.11 2.43
CA LEU A 77 5.29 5.45 2.15
C LEU A 77 6.01 6.55 2.95
N TYR A 78 6.27 6.30 4.24
CA TYR A 78 6.98 7.23 5.13
C TYR A 78 8.37 7.57 4.60
N HIS A 79 9.15 6.56 4.18
CA HIS A 79 10.52 6.77 3.70
C HIS A 79 10.61 7.31 2.26
N ASN A 80 9.59 7.08 1.42
CA ASN A 80 9.62 7.43 0.00
C ASN A 80 8.82 8.70 -0.34
N LYS A 81 8.38 9.48 0.66
CA LYS A 81 7.54 10.68 0.46
C LYS A 81 8.04 11.62 -0.64
N ALA A 82 9.32 11.98 -0.63
CA ALA A 82 9.88 12.92 -1.61
C ALA A 82 9.84 12.36 -3.04
N GLU A 83 10.11 11.07 -3.20
CA GLU A 83 10.05 10.39 -4.49
C GLU A 83 8.61 10.29 -4.99
N LEU A 84 7.66 9.96 -4.10
CA LEU A 84 6.23 9.92 -4.44
C LEU A 84 5.71 11.30 -4.87
N GLU A 85 6.12 12.38 -4.19
CA GLU A 85 5.78 13.75 -4.59
C GLU A 85 6.38 14.12 -5.96
N ARG A 86 7.62 13.69 -6.24
CA ARG A 86 8.27 13.89 -7.54
C ARG A 86 7.55 13.13 -8.66
N LEU A 87 7.21 11.87 -8.43
CA LEU A 87 6.49 11.03 -9.38
C LEU A 87 5.10 11.59 -9.66
N SER A 88 4.36 12.02 -8.64
CA SER A 88 3.05 12.65 -8.79
C SER A 88 3.08 13.84 -9.77
N LYS A 89 4.04 14.76 -9.59
CA LYS A 89 4.23 15.90 -10.52
C LYS A 89 4.66 15.47 -11.92
N THR A 90 5.45 14.40 -12.02
CA THR A 90 5.91 13.87 -13.30
C THR A 90 4.73 13.34 -14.12
N TYR A 91 3.83 12.59 -13.48
CA TYR A 91 2.65 12.02 -14.16
C TYR A 91 1.54 13.05 -14.40
N GLU A 92 1.39 14.07 -13.55
CA GLU A 92 0.42 15.16 -13.76
C GLU A 92 0.67 15.91 -15.08
N ASN A 93 1.94 16.13 -15.44
CA ASN A 93 2.34 16.86 -16.65
C ASN A 93 2.45 15.97 -17.89
N ARG A 94 2.11 14.69 -17.78
CA ARG A 94 2.28 13.74 -18.86
C ARG A 94 1.17 13.90 -19.90
N GLU A 95 1.55 13.83 -21.17
CA GLU A 95 0.57 13.79 -22.26
C GLU A 95 -0.34 12.56 -22.08
N ARG A 96 -1.65 12.78 -22.21
CA ARG A 96 -2.65 11.74 -22.00
C ARG A 96 -2.82 10.94 -23.28
N ASN A 97 -2.83 9.62 -23.16
CA ASN A 97 -3.27 8.78 -24.26
C ASN A 97 -4.77 9.00 -24.49
N THR A 98 -5.13 9.42 -25.70
CA THR A 98 -6.52 9.61 -26.12
C THR A 98 -6.94 8.57 -27.17
N GLY A 99 -6.17 7.50 -27.31
CA GLY A 99 -6.46 6.38 -28.21
C GLY A 99 -7.51 5.42 -27.65
N ASP A 100 -7.65 4.27 -28.29
CA ASP A 100 -8.49 3.17 -27.80
C ASP A 100 -7.81 2.38 -26.67
N PHE A 101 -8.50 1.38 -26.12
CA PHE A 101 -7.95 0.56 -25.04
C PHE A 101 -6.67 -0.17 -25.44
N LEU A 102 -6.54 -0.60 -26.70
CA LEU A 102 -5.31 -1.22 -27.19
C LEU A 102 -4.13 -0.25 -27.09
N ALA A 103 -4.31 1.02 -27.50
CA ALA A 103 -3.28 2.04 -27.39
C ALA A 103 -2.89 2.33 -25.93
N VAL A 104 -3.87 2.43 -25.04
CA VAL A 104 -3.64 2.67 -23.60
C VAL A 104 -2.89 1.50 -22.97
N LEU A 105 -3.35 0.27 -23.20
CA LEU A 105 -2.73 -0.95 -22.65
C LEU A 105 -1.33 -1.19 -23.21
N SER A 106 -1.10 -0.90 -24.50
CA SER A 106 0.22 -0.97 -25.12
C SER A 106 1.19 0.02 -24.46
N GLU A 107 0.74 1.23 -24.17
CA GLU A 107 1.55 2.22 -23.45
C GLU A 107 1.85 1.77 -22.01
N CYS A 108 0.86 1.21 -21.30
CA CYS A 108 1.06 0.65 -19.97
C CYS A 108 2.11 -0.46 -19.98
N LYS A 109 2.08 -1.35 -20.97
CA LYS A 109 3.10 -2.38 -21.19
C LYS A 109 4.48 -1.78 -21.44
N GLU A 110 4.61 -0.92 -22.45
CA GLU A 110 5.90 -0.34 -22.87
C GLU A 110 6.59 0.43 -21.75
N LYS A 111 5.81 1.12 -20.92
CA LYS A 111 6.32 1.99 -19.85
C LYS A 111 6.24 1.34 -18.47
N ASN A 112 5.88 0.06 -18.41
CA ASN A 112 5.75 -0.72 -17.19
C ASN A 112 4.92 -0.01 -16.11
N LEU A 113 3.73 0.44 -16.50
CA LEU A 113 2.79 1.15 -15.63
C LEU A 113 1.76 0.18 -15.06
N ILE A 114 1.35 0.44 -13.82
CA ILE A 114 0.17 -0.19 -13.25
C ILE A 114 -1.07 0.46 -13.88
N CYS A 115 -2.04 -0.37 -14.28
CA CYS A 115 -3.36 0.08 -14.73
C CYS A 115 -4.46 -0.64 -13.94
N SER A 116 -5.62 0.01 -13.86
CA SER A 116 -6.82 -0.55 -13.23
C SER A 116 -7.78 -0.96 -14.33
N VAL A 117 -8.05 -2.25 -14.45
CA VAL A 117 -8.86 -2.80 -15.52
C VAL A 117 -10.16 -3.31 -14.94
N ASP A 118 -11.26 -2.89 -15.55
CA ASP A 118 -12.60 -3.41 -15.28
C ASP A 118 -13.12 -4.15 -16.49
N THR A 119 -13.63 -5.34 -16.24
CA THR A 119 -14.31 -6.17 -17.20
C THR A 119 -15.72 -6.47 -16.70
N LYS A 120 -16.53 -7.16 -17.51
CA LYS A 120 -17.86 -7.63 -17.11
C LYS A 120 -17.88 -8.42 -15.79
N GLU A 121 -16.80 -9.10 -15.43
CA GLU A 121 -16.78 -10.03 -14.28
C GLU A 121 -15.74 -9.68 -13.21
N LEU A 122 -14.82 -8.77 -13.49
CA LEU A 122 -13.68 -8.52 -12.60
C LEU A 122 -13.23 -7.06 -12.64
N TYR A 123 -12.69 -6.63 -11.50
CA TYR A 123 -11.88 -5.41 -11.38
C TYR A 123 -10.52 -5.81 -10.83
N LEU A 124 -9.44 -5.39 -11.48
CA LEU A 124 -8.08 -5.70 -11.02
C LEU A 124 -7.12 -4.54 -11.24
N ALA A 125 -6.12 -4.41 -10.37
CA ALA A 125 -4.92 -3.62 -10.63
C ALA A 125 -3.83 -4.55 -11.19
N CYS A 126 -3.12 -4.14 -12.24
CA CYS A 126 -2.15 -5.00 -12.91
C CYS A 126 -1.05 -4.28 -13.68
N PHE A 127 -0.03 -5.07 -14.03
CA PHE A 127 0.84 -4.80 -15.17
C PHE A 127 0.37 -5.57 -16.40
N VAL A 128 0.52 -4.97 -17.58
CA VAL A 128 0.28 -5.63 -18.87
C VAL A 128 1.52 -6.43 -19.25
N ILE A 129 1.41 -7.75 -19.32
CA ILE A 129 2.48 -8.64 -19.83
C ILE A 129 2.45 -8.62 -21.36
N ASP A 130 1.27 -8.83 -21.95
CA ASP A 130 1.08 -8.81 -23.40
C ASP A 130 -0.32 -8.32 -23.79
N VAL A 131 -0.44 -7.79 -25.01
CA VAL A 131 -1.70 -7.23 -25.51
C VAL A 131 -1.76 -7.30 -27.05
N ASN A 132 -2.91 -7.72 -27.56
CA ASN A 132 -3.24 -7.67 -28.98
C ASN A 132 -4.71 -7.25 -29.18
N PHE A 133 -5.22 -7.34 -30.42
CA PHE A 133 -6.59 -6.91 -30.75
C PHE A 133 -7.70 -7.80 -30.16
N GLU A 134 -7.39 -9.03 -29.77
CA GLU A 134 -8.35 -10.03 -29.29
C GLU A 134 -8.21 -10.29 -27.79
N GLU A 135 -6.98 -10.40 -27.29
CA GLU A 135 -6.68 -10.86 -25.93
C GLU A 135 -5.61 -9.99 -25.24
N ILE A 136 -5.68 -9.99 -23.91
CA ILE A 136 -4.81 -9.24 -23.01
C ILE A 136 -4.33 -10.18 -21.91
N HIS A 137 -3.03 -10.14 -21.63
CA HIS A 137 -2.38 -10.91 -20.57
C HIS A 137 -1.89 -9.97 -19.48
N PHE A 138 -2.45 -10.12 -18.29
CA PHE A 138 -2.16 -9.31 -17.12
C PHE A 138 -1.40 -10.08 -16.06
N LEU A 139 -0.51 -9.38 -15.34
CA LEU A 139 -0.05 -9.77 -14.00
C LEU A 139 -0.84 -8.94 -12.98
N ALA A 140 -1.77 -9.56 -12.28
CA ALA A 140 -2.52 -8.91 -11.22
C ALA A 140 -1.63 -8.63 -10.00
N ILE A 141 -1.96 -7.56 -9.28
CA ILE A 141 -1.34 -7.21 -8.01
C ILE A 141 -2.40 -7.00 -6.94
N ASP A 142 -2.07 -7.41 -5.71
CA ASP A 142 -2.94 -7.23 -4.56
C ASP A 142 -2.88 -5.79 -4.01
N GLU A 143 -3.67 -5.52 -2.96
CA GLU A 143 -3.73 -4.22 -2.30
C GLU A 143 -2.42 -3.80 -1.59
N TYR A 144 -1.47 -4.72 -1.42
CA TYR A 144 -0.15 -4.50 -0.84
C TYR A 144 0.96 -4.44 -1.90
N GLY A 145 0.59 -4.46 -3.19
CA GLY A 145 1.51 -4.40 -4.32
C GLY A 145 2.30 -5.69 -4.56
N GLN A 146 1.88 -6.82 -3.99
CA GLN A 146 2.43 -8.14 -4.29
C GLN A 146 1.75 -8.75 -5.52
N LYS A 147 2.42 -9.72 -6.15
CA LYS A 147 1.86 -10.43 -7.32
C LYS A 147 0.70 -11.32 -6.90
N ASP A 148 -0.44 -11.18 -7.56
CA ASP A 148 -1.67 -11.93 -7.32
C ASP A 148 -2.10 -12.74 -8.56
N GLY A 149 -1.13 -13.45 -9.14
CA GLY A 149 -1.36 -14.33 -10.29
C GLY A 149 -1.50 -13.60 -11.64
N GLU A 150 -1.72 -14.41 -12.67
CA GLU A 150 -1.85 -13.94 -14.05
C GLU A 150 -3.27 -14.18 -14.57
N CYS A 151 -3.74 -13.28 -15.43
CA CYS A 151 -5.09 -13.32 -15.98
C CYS A 151 -5.06 -13.08 -17.49
N PHE A 152 -5.93 -13.78 -18.22
CA PHE A 152 -6.14 -13.61 -19.65
C PHE A 152 -7.57 -13.13 -19.88
N VAL A 153 -7.71 -11.99 -20.54
CA VAL A 153 -8.99 -11.29 -20.74
C VAL A 153 -9.14 -10.98 -22.22
N LYS A 154 -10.38 -11.05 -22.74
CA LYS A 154 -10.66 -10.60 -24.10
C LYS A 154 -10.77 -9.08 -24.17
N MET A 155 -10.23 -8.48 -25.23
CA MET A 155 -10.33 -7.05 -25.47
C MET A 155 -11.78 -6.55 -25.51
N GLU A 156 -12.71 -7.37 -26.03
CA GLU A 156 -14.15 -7.04 -26.12
C GLU A 156 -14.87 -6.99 -24.75
N ASP A 157 -14.26 -7.52 -23.69
CA ASP A 157 -14.85 -7.57 -22.36
C ASP A 157 -14.40 -6.41 -21.45
N ILE A 158 -13.49 -5.56 -21.93
CA ILE A 158 -12.99 -4.37 -21.22
C ILE A 158 -14.05 -3.28 -21.20
N ASN A 159 -14.43 -2.85 -19.99
CA ASN A 159 -15.32 -1.72 -19.78
C ASN A 159 -14.52 -0.41 -19.61
N TYR A 160 -13.40 -0.45 -18.87
CA TYR A 160 -12.45 0.65 -18.75
C TYR A 160 -11.04 0.17 -18.34
N VAL A 161 -10.07 1.07 -18.55
CA VAL A 161 -8.65 0.96 -18.19
C VAL A 161 -8.19 2.28 -17.57
#